data_AF-A0A8D8RRB7-F1
#
_entry.id   AF-A0A8D8RRB7-F1
#
_cell.length_a   1.000
_cell.length_b   1.000
_cell.length_c   1.000
_cell.angle_alpha   90.00
_cell.angle_beta   90.00
_cell.angle_gamma   90.00
#
_symmetry.space_group_name_H-M   'P 1'
#
loop_
_entity.id
_entity.type
_entity.pdbx_description
1 polymer ?
#
loop_
_entity_poly.entity_id
_entity_poly.type
_entity_poly.pdbx_seq_one_letter_code
_entity_poly.pdbx_strand_id
1 'polypeptide(L)'
;MNCIPSLIFKPKYILMLTPIKNANISNLLLSISYINNINQIILSGGVHTLSCVVFGTQNIKKVDKISGPANYYITLAKKELFGNVGIDMLAGPSELMIICDGKINPNIIAFDFFSQLEHDKNSQCILLSNNKNYIKILYNIIYKLLIFQKNKNTILNSLNNSFLLYKNFINSIEIINFFSPEHLMLCIKKSNFFISKIKNCGTIFLNYKTSESYGDYMIGPSHIIPTNKNSKFSSSLNTNDFCKKINIIKTFKNNYSKIITSFFSKIEKFFSHFYSSLIRV
;
A
#
# COMPACT_ATOMS: atom_id res chain seq x y z
N MET A 1 4.32 7.35 -8.97
CA MET A 1 3.94 6.00 -8.52
C MET A 1 2.54 5.56 -8.96
N ASN A 2 1.46 6.33 -8.73
CA ASN A 2 0.09 5.90 -9.10
C ASN A 2 -0.11 5.49 -10.58
N CYS A 3 0.23 6.39 -11.51
CA CYS A 3 -0.12 6.21 -12.93
C CYS A 3 0.81 5.22 -13.66
N ILE A 4 2.11 5.23 -13.32
CA ILE A 4 3.15 4.51 -14.07
C ILE A 4 2.84 3.02 -14.28
N PRO A 5 2.41 2.23 -13.27
CA PRO A 5 2.09 0.81 -13.48
C PRO A 5 0.92 0.58 -14.45
N SER A 6 0.01 1.55 -14.59
CA SER A 6 -1.10 1.45 -15.53
C SER A 6 -0.66 1.67 -16.99
N LEU A 7 0.37 2.48 -17.22
CA LEU A 7 0.78 2.90 -18.57
C LEU A 7 1.21 1.74 -19.47
N ILE A 8 1.72 0.65 -18.88
CA ILE A 8 2.10 -0.55 -19.64
C ILE A 8 0.92 -1.18 -20.40
N PHE A 9 -0.31 -1.01 -19.89
CA PHE A 9 -1.53 -1.52 -20.51
C PHE A 9 -2.20 -0.51 -21.44
N LYS A 10 -1.61 0.68 -21.63
CA LYS A 10 -2.13 1.75 -22.49
C LYS A 10 -3.63 2.02 -22.24
N PRO A 11 -4.00 2.41 -21.00
CA PRO A 11 -5.40 2.69 -20.69
C PRO A 11 -5.92 3.78 -21.63
N LYS A 12 -7.15 3.60 -22.11
CA LYS A 12 -7.80 4.57 -23.01
C LYS A 12 -8.01 5.94 -22.35
N TYR A 13 -8.07 5.95 -21.02
CA TYR A 13 -8.38 7.13 -20.25
C TYR A 13 -7.76 7.06 -18.86
N ILE A 14 -7.03 8.10 -18.48
CA ILE A 14 -6.43 8.29 -17.16
C ILE A 14 -6.91 9.63 -16.62
N LEU A 15 -7.45 9.60 -15.42
CA LEU A 15 -8.02 10.76 -14.74
C LEU A 15 -7.33 10.95 -13.40
N MET A 16 -6.90 12.19 -13.13
CA MET A 16 -6.29 12.56 -11.86
C MET A 16 -7.20 13.49 -11.08
N LEU A 17 -7.44 13.15 -9.81
CA LEU A 17 -8.11 14.01 -8.84
C LEU A 17 -7.06 14.68 -7.96
N THR A 18 -7.09 16.01 -7.85
CA THR A 18 -6.21 16.74 -6.96
C THR A 18 -6.95 17.90 -6.29
N PRO A 19 -7.08 17.92 -4.95
CA PRO A 19 -7.65 19.06 -4.26
C PRO A 19 -6.66 20.23 -4.33
N ILE A 20 -7.17 21.43 -4.59
CA ILE A 20 -6.36 22.64 -4.66
C ILE A 20 -6.87 23.67 -3.66
N LYS A 21 -5.93 24.31 -2.95
CA LYS A 21 -6.19 25.56 -2.23
C LYS A 21 -5.94 26.72 -3.18
N ASN A 22 -6.90 27.64 -3.27
CA ASN A 22 -6.79 28.92 -4.00
C ASN A 22 -6.54 28.80 -5.51
N ALA A 23 -7.09 27.77 -6.16
CA ALA A 23 -7.01 27.53 -7.61
C ALA A 23 -5.60 27.42 -8.24
N ASN A 24 -4.53 27.38 -7.45
CA ASN A 24 -3.16 27.21 -7.95
C ASN A 24 -2.74 25.74 -7.99
N ILE A 25 -2.53 25.24 -9.21
CA ILE A 25 -1.92 23.91 -9.45
C ILE A 25 -0.40 24.07 -9.63
N SER A 26 0.37 23.11 -9.10
CA SER A 26 1.83 23.13 -9.24
C SER A 26 2.25 22.83 -10.69
N ASN A 27 3.15 23.64 -11.25
CA ASN A 27 3.77 23.39 -12.54
C ASN A 27 4.46 22.02 -12.60
N LEU A 28 5.03 21.57 -11.49
CA LEU A 28 5.63 20.23 -11.39
C LEU A 28 4.57 19.14 -11.60
N LEU A 29 3.42 19.27 -10.96
CA LEU A 29 2.32 18.30 -11.06
C LEU A 29 1.73 18.27 -12.47
N LEU A 30 1.57 19.42 -13.12
CA LEU A 30 1.18 19.52 -14.53
C LEU A 30 2.21 18.87 -15.46
N SER A 31 3.51 19.14 -15.24
CA SER A 31 4.60 18.57 -16.04
C SER A 31 4.65 17.05 -15.93
N ILE A 32 4.54 16.52 -14.70
CA ILE A 32 4.49 15.08 -14.45
C ILE A 32 3.23 14.46 -15.08
N SER A 33 2.10 15.15 -15.01
CA SER A 33 0.84 14.68 -15.62
C SER A 33 0.94 14.61 -17.14
N TYR A 34 1.56 15.61 -17.76
CA TYR A 34 1.82 15.64 -19.19
C TYR A 34 2.75 14.50 -19.63
N ILE A 35 3.89 14.33 -18.95
CA ILE A 35 4.85 13.25 -19.24
C ILE A 35 4.20 11.85 -19.11
N ASN A 36 3.26 11.69 -18.18
CA ASN A 36 2.56 10.42 -17.93
C ASN A 36 1.23 10.30 -18.69
N ASN A 37 0.96 11.13 -19.70
CA ASN A 37 -0.24 11.07 -20.55
C ASN A 37 -1.57 11.05 -19.77
N ILE A 38 -1.67 11.83 -18.69
CA ILE A 38 -2.93 11.99 -17.96
C ILE A 38 -3.92 12.76 -18.83
N ASN A 39 -5.09 12.18 -19.11
CA ASN A 39 -6.06 12.75 -20.05
C ASN A 39 -6.89 13.89 -19.46
N GLN A 40 -7.26 13.80 -18.18
CA GLN A 40 -8.05 14.82 -17.51
C GLN A 40 -7.56 15.00 -16.08
N ILE A 41 -7.43 16.26 -15.67
CA ILE A 41 -7.12 16.64 -14.29
C ILE A 41 -8.36 17.35 -13.73
N ILE A 42 -8.87 16.86 -12.60
CA ILE A 42 -9.95 17.50 -11.86
C ILE A 42 -9.35 18.17 -10.63
N LEU A 43 -9.51 19.48 -10.57
CA LEU A 43 -9.05 20.35 -9.48
C LEU A 43 -10.02 20.31 -8.28
N SER A 44 -10.41 19.10 -7.90
CA SER A 44 -11.33 18.84 -6.79
C SER A 44 -10.94 17.52 -6.13
N GLY A 45 -11.18 17.44 -4.82
CA GLY A 45 -10.95 16.24 -4.02
C GLY A 45 -12.18 15.92 -3.19
N GLY A 46 -12.05 15.04 -2.20
CA GLY A 46 -13.17 14.69 -1.31
C GLY A 46 -14.12 13.64 -1.90
N VAL A 47 -15.03 13.18 -1.05
CA VAL A 47 -15.96 12.06 -1.32
C VAL A 47 -16.91 12.38 -2.48
N HIS A 48 -17.35 13.63 -2.59
CA HIS A 48 -18.22 14.09 -3.68
C HIS A 48 -17.54 13.94 -5.04
N THR A 49 -16.26 14.34 -5.16
CA THR A 49 -15.51 14.20 -6.41
C THR A 49 -15.27 12.72 -6.75
N LEU A 50 -15.02 11.90 -5.74
CA LEU A 50 -14.89 10.45 -5.89
C LEU A 50 -16.19 9.83 -6.45
N SER A 51 -17.36 10.25 -5.94
CA SER A 51 -18.66 9.82 -6.45
C SER A 51 -18.84 10.22 -7.93
N CYS A 52 -18.49 11.45 -8.30
CA CYS A 52 -18.58 11.92 -9.68
C CYS A 52 -17.75 11.07 -10.66
N VAL A 53 -16.57 10.58 -10.29
CA VAL A 53 -15.76 9.71 -11.17
C VAL A 53 -16.26 8.28 -11.22
N VAL A 54 -16.91 7.79 -10.15
CA VAL A 54 -17.46 6.43 -10.11
C VAL A 54 -18.76 6.32 -10.91
N PHE A 55 -19.62 7.32 -10.84
CA PHE A 55 -20.91 7.31 -11.54
C PHE A 55 -20.87 8.04 -12.89
N GLY A 56 -19.85 8.87 -13.11
CA GLY A 56 -19.78 9.78 -14.24
C GLY A 56 -20.70 10.98 -14.06
N THR A 57 -20.37 12.07 -14.74
CA THR A 57 -21.21 13.26 -14.89
C THR A 57 -21.18 13.72 -16.35
N GLN A 58 -21.88 14.82 -16.68
CA GLN A 58 -21.82 15.42 -18.02
C GLN A 58 -20.37 15.72 -18.46
N ASN A 59 -19.49 16.11 -17.53
CA ASN A 59 -18.13 16.56 -17.81
C ASN A 59 -17.03 15.59 -17.31
N ILE A 60 -17.42 14.53 -16.60
CA ILE A 60 -16.50 13.59 -15.96
C ILE A 60 -16.84 12.20 -16.45
N LYS A 61 -15.92 11.57 -17.18
CA LYS A 61 -16.08 10.18 -17.61
C LYS A 61 -16.00 9.26 -16.40
N LYS A 62 -16.88 8.26 -16.38
CA LYS A 62 -16.81 7.15 -15.42
C LYS A 62 -15.48 6.40 -15.57
N VAL A 63 -14.88 6.00 -14.45
CA VAL A 63 -13.66 5.17 -14.42
C VAL A 63 -13.96 3.74 -13.94
N ASP A 64 -13.14 2.79 -14.36
CA ASP A 64 -13.27 1.37 -13.97
C ASP A 64 -12.49 1.01 -12.70
N LYS A 65 -11.42 1.76 -12.41
CA LYS A 65 -10.57 1.54 -11.22
C LYS A 65 -10.04 2.86 -10.68
N ILE A 66 -9.93 2.95 -9.36
CA ILE A 66 -9.35 4.06 -8.62
C ILE A 66 -8.13 3.56 -7.84
N SER A 67 -7.02 4.28 -7.92
CA SER A 67 -5.82 4.01 -7.12
C SER A 67 -5.35 5.25 -6.38
N GLY A 68 -4.61 5.03 -5.30
CA GLY A 68 -3.91 6.06 -4.56
C GLY A 68 -4.25 6.07 -3.07
N PRO A 69 -3.27 6.44 -2.23
CA PRO A 69 -3.51 6.68 -0.82
C PRO A 69 -4.33 7.96 -0.64
N ALA A 70 -5.08 8.03 0.45
CA ALA A 70 -5.88 9.19 0.76
C ALA A 70 -6.18 9.26 2.25
N ASN A 71 -6.79 10.36 2.69
CA ASN A 71 -7.23 10.50 4.06
C ASN A 71 -8.36 9.51 4.41
N TYR A 72 -8.67 9.42 5.70
CA TYR A 72 -9.69 8.53 6.25
C TYR A 72 -11.03 8.58 5.49
N TYR A 73 -11.53 9.77 5.15
CA TYR A 73 -12.82 9.95 4.47
C TYR A 73 -12.83 9.36 3.07
N ILE A 74 -11.76 9.58 2.29
CA ILE A 74 -11.64 9.00 0.95
C ILE A 74 -11.43 7.50 1.03
N THR A 75 -10.66 7.00 1.99
CA THR A 75 -10.48 5.55 2.18
C THR A 75 -11.82 4.87 2.49
N LEU A 76 -12.65 5.45 3.36
CA LEU A 76 -14.01 4.95 3.59
C LEU A 76 -14.87 5.02 2.35
N ALA A 77 -14.83 6.12 1.60
CA ALA A 77 -15.60 6.23 0.36
C ALA A 77 -15.16 5.20 -0.70
N LYS A 78 -13.85 4.93 -0.84
CA LYS A 78 -13.33 3.85 -1.69
C LYS A 78 -13.89 2.49 -1.26
N LYS A 79 -13.97 2.24 0.05
CA LYS A 79 -14.55 1.00 0.59
C LYS A 79 -16.02 0.87 0.22
N GLU A 80 -16.82 1.91 0.43
CA GLU A 80 -18.26 1.90 0.12
C GLU A 80 -18.54 1.79 -1.38
N LEU A 81 -17.68 2.36 -2.23
CA LEU A 81 -17.84 2.31 -3.69
C LEU A 81 -17.24 1.05 -4.33
N PHE A 82 -16.55 0.21 -3.56
CA PHE A 82 -15.97 -1.02 -4.07
C PHE A 82 -17.06 -1.96 -4.58
N GLY A 83 -16.91 -2.44 -5.82
CA GLY A 83 -17.92 -3.23 -6.53
C GLY A 83 -18.65 -2.43 -7.61
N ASN A 84 -18.87 -1.12 -7.41
CA ASN A 84 -19.24 -0.20 -8.47
C ASN A 84 -18.03 0.24 -9.30
N VAL A 85 -16.87 0.30 -8.64
CA VAL A 85 -15.55 0.57 -9.21
C VAL A 85 -14.52 -0.38 -8.58
N GLY A 86 -13.46 -0.72 -9.33
CA GLY A 86 -12.30 -1.36 -8.75
C GLY A 86 -11.52 -0.38 -7.86
N ILE A 87 -10.91 -0.87 -6.79
CA ILE A 87 -9.93 -0.12 -6.00
C ILE A 87 -8.60 -0.88 -5.95
N ASP A 88 -7.52 -0.18 -5.66
CA ASP A 88 -6.22 -0.78 -5.34
C ASP A 88 -6.23 -1.39 -3.93
N MET A 89 -6.41 -0.56 -2.90
CA MET A 89 -6.40 -0.94 -1.50
C MET A 89 -7.05 0.13 -0.62
N LEU A 90 -7.33 -0.25 0.63
CA LEU A 90 -7.73 0.67 1.68
C LEU A 90 -6.49 1.09 2.47
N ALA A 91 -5.96 2.26 2.14
CA ALA A 91 -4.82 2.85 2.84
C ALA A 91 -5.28 3.43 4.19
N GLY A 92 -4.70 2.93 5.28
CA GLY A 92 -4.65 3.57 6.59
C GLY A 92 -3.45 4.51 6.76
N PRO A 93 -3.18 4.96 7.99
CA PRO A 93 -2.00 5.76 8.32
C PRO A 93 -0.71 5.04 7.94
N SER A 94 0.32 5.79 7.59
CA SER A 94 1.60 5.22 7.17
C SER A 94 2.36 4.62 8.36
N GLU A 95 3.11 3.54 8.12
CA GLU A 95 3.83 2.80 9.16
C GLU A 95 5.29 2.47 8.78
N LEU A 96 6.24 2.79 9.66
CA LEU A 96 7.65 2.35 9.55
C LEU A 96 8.03 1.47 10.74
N MET A 97 8.65 0.33 10.48
CA MET A 97 9.30 -0.50 11.50
C MET A 97 10.81 -0.55 11.25
N ILE A 98 11.61 -0.24 12.27
CA ILE A 98 13.08 -0.25 12.18
C ILE A 98 13.64 -1.31 13.13
N ILE A 99 14.39 -2.27 12.61
CA ILE A 99 15.17 -3.22 13.40
C ILE A 99 16.60 -2.71 13.52
N CYS A 100 17.07 -2.45 14.74
CA CYS A 100 18.44 -1.95 14.99
C CYS A 100 19.13 -2.75 16.12
N ASP A 101 20.39 -3.15 15.90
CA ASP A 101 21.22 -3.88 16.89
C ASP A 101 22.02 -2.94 17.81
N GLY A 102 21.74 -1.63 17.74
CA GLY A 102 22.35 -0.59 18.54
C GLY A 102 23.74 -0.16 18.10
N LYS A 103 24.20 -0.57 16.91
CA LYS A 103 25.52 -0.18 16.36
C LYS A 103 25.45 1.00 15.39
N ILE A 104 24.25 1.38 14.96
CA ILE A 104 24.04 2.48 14.02
C ILE A 104 24.01 3.80 14.77
N ASN A 105 24.58 4.87 14.20
CA ASN A 105 24.48 6.20 14.81
C ASN A 105 23.00 6.56 15.05
N PRO A 106 22.58 6.81 16.32
CA PRO A 106 21.19 7.11 16.62
C PRO A 106 20.66 8.36 15.93
N ASN A 107 21.51 9.31 15.52
CA ASN A 107 21.06 10.47 14.75
C ASN A 107 20.44 10.05 13.41
N ILE A 108 20.99 9.02 12.75
CA ILE A 108 20.46 8.52 11.47
C ILE A 108 19.06 7.95 11.71
N ILE A 109 18.92 7.06 12.69
CA ILE A 109 17.65 6.44 13.04
C ILE A 109 16.62 7.48 13.51
N ALA A 110 17.04 8.55 14.18
CA ALA A 110 16.15 9.63 14.58
C ALA A 110 15.57 10.37 13.36
N PHE A 111 16.34 10.55 12.28
CA PHE A 111 15.82 11.13 11.04
C PHE A 111 14.91 10.17 10.27
N ASP A 112 15.18 8.87 10.27
CA ASP A 112 14.22 7.87 9.73
C ASP A 112 12.90 7.86 10.54
N PHE A 113 12.96 8.10 11.85
CA PHE A 113 11.76 8.33 12.66
C PHE A 113 11.00 9.57 12.21
N PHE A 114 11.70 10.69 12.03
CA PHE A 114 11.05 11.94 11.63
C PHE A 114 10.46 11.88 10.23
N SER A 115 11.16 11.25 9.27
CA SER A 115 10.65 11.11 7.91
C SER A 115 9.28 10.45 7.90
N GLN A 116 9.07 9.43 8.73
CA GLN A 116 7.77 8.78 8.81
C GLN A 116 6.74 9.56 9.64
N LEU A 117 7.14 10.06 10.81
CA LEU A 117 6.23 10.67 11.78
C LEU A 117 5.76 12.08 11.36
N GLU A 118 6.39 12.70 10.36
CA GLU A 118 5.98 14.02 9.87
C GLU A 118 4.78 13.99 8.90
N HIS A 119 4.40 12.82 8.38
CA HIS A 119 3.34 12.65 7.38
C HIS A 119 1.94 13.00 7.91
N ASP A 120 1.54 12.37 9.02
CA ASP A 120 0.22 12.52 9.64
C ASP A 120 0.31 12.22 11.14
N LYS A 121 -0.57 12.83 11.93
CA LYS A 121 -0.63 12.63 13.39
C LYS A 121 -0.93 11.18 13.81
N ASN A 122 -1.48 10.38 12.90
CA ASN A 122 -1.79 8.96 13.12
C ASN A 122 -0.73 8.03 12.52
N SER A 123 0.33 8.56 11.88
CA SER A 123 1.44 7.74 11.39
C SER A 123 2.12 7.04 12.54
N GLN A 124 2.76 5.91 12.27
CA GLN A 124 3.44 5.14 13.31
C GLN A 124 4.87 4.81 12.88
N CYS A 125 5.81 4.96 13.81
CA CYS A 125 7.17 4.46 13.64
C CYS A 125 7.53 3.60 14.86
N ILE A 126 8.04 2.39 14.65
CA ILE A 126 8.39 1.46 15.72
C ILE A 126 9.85 1.04 15.58
N LEU A 127 10.67 1.36 16.57
CA LEU A 127 11.99 0.76 16.73
C LEU A 127 11.88 -0.54 17.52
N LEU A 128 12.41 -1.62 16.93
CA LEU A 128 12.70 -2.86 17.60
C LEU A 128 14.21 -3.01 17.79
N SER A 129 14.65 -3.09 19.05
CA SER A 129 16.06 -3.32 19.39
C SER A 129 16.20 -4.34 20.51
N ASN A 130 17.33 -5.04 20.59
CA ASN A 130 17.74 -5.81 21.75
C ASN A 130 18.64 -5.00 22.70
N ASN A 131 18.95 -3.75 22.38
CA ASN A 131 19.82 -2.90 23.16
C ASN A 131 19.02 -1.81 23.88
N LYS A 132 18.70 -2.04 25.16
CA LYS A 132 17.94 -1.09 26.00
C LYS A 132 18.64 0.26 26.14
N ASN A 133 19.97 0.29 26.22
CA ASN A 133 20.72 1.55 26.33
C ASN A 133 20.64 2.36 25.04
N TYR A 134 20.69 1.68 23.89
CA TYR A 134 20.50 2.34 22.59
C TYR A 134 19.14 3.01 22.48
N ILE A 135 18.06 2.33 22.91
CA ILE A 135 16.71 2.90 22.93
C ILE A 135 16.67 4.19 23.74
N LYS A 136 17.26 4.19 24.95
CA LYS A 136 17.32 5.39 25.80
C LYS A 136 18.07 6.54 25.14
N ILE A 137 19.21 6.23 24.51
CA ILE A 137 20.03 7.23 23.82
C ILE A 137 19.26 7.82 22.63
N LEU A 138 18.65 6.97 21.81
CA LEU A 138 17.84 7.38 20.67
C LEU A 138 16.65 8.24 21.10
N TYR A 139 15.94 7.85 22.15
CA TYR A 139 14.84 8.63 22.73
C TYR A 139 15.29 10.05 23.06
N ASN A 140 16.39 10.21 23.80
CA ASN A 140 16.93 11.53 24.16
C ASN A 140 17.35 12.34 22.93
N ILE A 141 17.97 11.68 21.93
CA ILE A 141 18.38 12.32 20.68
C ILE A 141 17.17 12.81 19.88
N ILE A 142 16.10 12.02 19.81
CA ILE A 142 14.86 12.42 19.15
C ILE A 142 14.32 13.70 19.80
N TYR A 143 14.17 13.75 21.12
CA TYR A 143 13.68 14.97 21.80
C TYR A 143 14.61 16.19 21.59
N LYS A 144 15.93 15.97 21.57
CA LYS A 144 16.89 17.05 21.29
C LYS A 144 16.76 17.58 19.86
N LEU A 145 16.60 16.70 18.88
CA LEU A 145 16.50 17.07 17.46
C LEU A 145 15.11 17.59 17.08
N LEU A 146 14.07 17.25 17.85
CA LEU A 146 12.69 17.65 17.59
C LEU A 146 12.50 19.17 17.58
N ILE A 147 13.35 19.92 18.28
CA ILE A 147 13.34 21.39 18.31
C ILE A 147 13.55 22.00 16.91
N PHE A 148 14.29 21.30 16.04
CA PHE A 148 14.59 21.76 14.68
C PHE A 148 13.52 21.34 13.65
N GLN A 149 12.53 20.54 14.04
CA GLN A 149 11.52 20.01 13.12
C GLN A 149 10.38 21.01 12.91
N LYS A 150 10.06 21.30 11.65
CA LYS A 150 8.91 22.16 11.30
C LYS A 150 7.58 21.53 11.75
N ASN A 151 7.45 20.22 11.59
CA ASN A 151 6.25 19.46 11.91
C ASN A 151 6.28 18.85 13.32
N LYS A 152 7.00 19.47 14.27
CA LYS A 152 7.24 18.93 15.62
C LYS A 152 5.97 18.47 16.36
N ASN A 153 4.85 19.17 16.21
CA ASN A 153 3.59 18.81 16.88
C ASN A 153 2.98 17.54 16.30
N THR A 154 3.05 17.36 14.98
CA THR A 154 2.62 16.12 14.31
C THR A 154 3.47 14.95 14.79
N ILE A 155 4.80 15.12 14.76
CA ILE A 155 5.77 14.12 15.19
C ILE A 155 5.52 13.69 16.64
N LEU A 156 5.35 14.64 17.57
CA LEU A 156 5.10 14.36 18.98
C LEU A 156 3.83 13.52 19.20
N ASN A 157 2.74 13.83 18.50
CA ASN A 157 1.49 13.08 18.62
C ASN A 157 1.63 11.63 18.18
N SER A 158 2.41 11.39 17.13
CA SER A 158 2.66 10.06 16.56
C SER A 158 3.76 9.26 17.28
N LEU A 159 4.55 9.88 18.15
CA LEU A 159 5.73 9.24 18.77
C LEU A 159 5.38 8.25 19.91
N ASN A 160 4.13 8.21 20.36
CA ASN A 160 3.71 7.31 21.44
C ASN A 160 3.87 5.83 21.05
N ASN A 161 4.32 4.99 22.00
CA ASN A 161 4.51 3.55 21.80
C ASN A 161 5.49 3.15 20.67
N SER A 162 6.47 4.00 20.37
CA SER A 162 7.40 3.81 19.24
C SER A 162 8.63 2.93 19.54
N PHE A 163 8.76 2.36 20.74
CA PHE A 163 9.96 1.61 21.13
C PHE A 163 9.60 0.26 21.74
N LEU A 164 10.20 -0.80 21.21
CA LEU A 164 10.02 -2.17 21.68
C LEU A 164 11.37 -2.85 21.87
N LEU A 165 11.52 -3.53 23.01
CA LEU A 165 12.69 -4.35 23.31
C LEU A 165 12.38 -5.81 22.99
N TYR A 166 13.14 -6.44 22.09
CA TYR A 166 13.00 -7.87 21.82
C TYR A 166 14.08 -8.68 22.54
N LYS A 167 13.73 -9.91 22.94
CA LYS A 167 14.64 -10.79 23.71
C LYS A 167 15.66 -11.50 22.81
N ASN A 168 15.23 -11.96 21.65
CA ASN A 168 16.05 -12.69 20.69
C ASN A 168 15.55 -12.49 19.25
N PHE A 169 16.34 -12.93 18.28
CA PHE A 169 16.04 -12.76 16.85
C PHE A 169 14.75 -13.46 16.39
N ILE A 170 14.34 -14.55 17.04
CA ILE A 170 13.11 -15.26 16.67
C ILE A 170 11.90 -14.40 17.07
N ASN A 171 11.94 -13.87 18.29
CA ASN A 171 10.91 -12.99 18.82
C ASN A 171 10.75 -11.71 17.97
N SER A 172 11.84 -11.12 17.45
CA SER A 172 11.71 -9.96 16.57
C SER A 172 11.02 -10.29 15.24
N ILE A 173 11.28 -11.46 14.66
CA ILE A 173 10.61 -11.94 13.43
C ILE A 173 9.11 -12.17 13.68
N GLU A 174 8.74 -12.76 14.81
CA GLU A 174 7.34 -12.93 15.22
C GLU A 174 6.64 -11.57 15.33
N ILE A 175 7.28 -10.59 15.96
CA ILE A 175 6.77 -9.23 16.08
C ILE A 175 6.58 -8.61 14.68
N ILE A 176 7.59 -8.65 13.82
CA ILE A 176 7.50 -8.11 12.45
C ILE A 176 6.31 -8.72 11.71
N ASN A 177 6.20 -10.06 11.72
CA ASN A 177 5.11 -10.75 11.03
C ASN A 177 3.73 -10.49 11.65
N PHE A 178 3.66 -10.26 12.96
CA PHE A 178 2.42 -9.89 13.64
C PHE A 178 1.95 -8.47 13.28
N PHE A 179 2.87 -7.52 13.27
CA PHE A 179 2.62 -6.13 12.89
C PHE A 179 2.37 -5.99 11.40
N SER A 180 3.05 -6.77 10.55
CA SER A 180 2.87 -6.73 9.10
C SER A 180 3.03 -5.30 8.54
N PRO A 181 4.17 -4.64 8.81
CA PRO A 181 4.33 -3.20 8.57
C PRO A 181 4.29 -2.86 7.07
N GLU A 182 3.91 -1.61 6.78
CA GLU A 182 4.04 -1.01 5.45
C GLU A 182 5.52 -0.99 5.04
N HIS A 183 6.37 -0.33 5.83
CA HIS A 183 7.81 -0.27 5.61
C HIS A 183 8.60 -0.98 6.72
N LEU A 184 9.64 -1.73 6.35
CA LEU A 184 10.56 -2.37 7.27
C LEU A 184 12.01 -2.05 6.94
N MET A 185 12.71 -1.37 7.84
CA MET A 185 14.15 -1.13 7.75
C MET A 185 14.93 -2.15 8.59
N LEU A 186 15.81 -2.91 7.95
CA LEU A 186 16.73 -3.86 8.60
C LEU A 186 18.11 -3.23 8.79
N CYS A 187 18.24 -2.38 9.81
CA CYS A 187 19.47 -1.68 10.20
C CYS A 187 20.40 -2.58 11.05
N ILE A 188 20.75 -3.76 10.52
CA ILE A 188 21.53 -4.80 11.20
C ILE A 188 22.51 -5.49 10.23
N LYS A 189 23.60 -6.07 10.74
CA LYS A 189 24.62 -6.73 9.89
C LYS A 189 24.13 -8.00 9.18
N LYS A 190 23.26 -8.82 9.82
CA LYS A 190 22.80 -10.12 9.29
C LYS A 190 21.35 -10.07 8.79
N SER A 191 21.03 -9.09 7.94
CA SER A 191 19.66 -8.89 7.41
C SER A 191 19.14 -10.06 6.59
N ASN A 192 19.99 -10.78 5.84
CA ASN A 192 19.56 -11.91 4.99
C ASN A 192 18.80 -13.00 5.76
N PHE A 193 19.17 -13.26 7.01
CA PHE A 193 18.46 -14.23 7.85
C PHE A 193 17.01 -13.81 8.13
N PHE A 194 16.78 -12.52 8.34
CA PHE A 194 15.44 -11.96 8.54
C PHE A 194 14.60 -12.09 7.27
N ILE A 195 15.16 -11.71 6.12
CA ILE A 195 14.44 -11.70 4.83
C ILE A 195 13.78 -13.06 4.57
N SER A 196 14.51 -14.17 4.77
CA SER A 196 13.99 -15.52 4.55
C SER A 196 12.81 -15.93 5.45
N LYS A 197 12.56 -15.20 6.54
CA LYS A 197 11.55 -15.53 7.57
C LYS A 197 10.45 -14.49 7.69
N ILE A 198 10.60 -13.34 7.05
CA ILE A 198 9.54 -12.32 6.96
C ILE A 198 8.52 -12.81 5.95
N LYS A 199 7.27 -12.92 6.41
CA LYS A 199 6.11 -13.33 5.61
C LYS A 199 5.25 -12.14 5.23
N ASN A 200 5.13 -11.16 6.14
CA ASN A 200 4.24 -10.02 6.00
C ASN A 200 5.03 -8.72 6.15
N CYS A 201 5.21 -8.01 5.04
CA CYS A 201 5.75 -6.65 4.99
C CYS A 201 5.45 -6.09 3.60
N GLY A 202 5.17 -4.79 3.52
CA GLY A 202 5.00 -4.10 2.25
C GLY A 202 6.33 -3.97 1.48
N THR A 203 7.28 -3.24 2.06
CA THR A 203 8.61 -3.01 1.48
C THR A 203 9.71 -3.15 2.53
N ILE A 204 10.77 -3.88 2.18
CA ILE A 204 11.94 -4.09 3.05
C ILE A 204 13.12 -3.26 2.54
N PHE A 205 13.61 -2.36 3.37
CA PHE A 205 14.84 -1.61 3.19
C PHE A 205 15.99 -2.28 3.92
N LEU A 206 17.08 -2.54 3.21
CA LEU A 206 18.23 -3.27 3.77
C LEU A 206 19.32 -2.30 4.17
N ASN A 207 19.84 -2.47 5.39
CA ASN A 207 20.92 -1.68 5.99
C ASN A 207 20.59 -0.19 6.24
N TYR A 208 21.43 0.48 7.03
CA TYR A 208 21.21 1.88 7.44
C TYR A 208 21.47 2.92 6.34
N LYS A 209 22.02 2.51 5.19
CA LYS A 209 22.27 3.40 4.04
C LYS A 209 21.07 3.47 3.09
N THR A 210 20.11 2.56 3.23
CA THR A 210 18.91 2.52 2.39
C THR A 210 17.75 3.14 3.16
N SER A 211 17.64 4.47 3.12
CA SER A 211 16.54 5.19 3.78
C SER A 211 15.20 4.89 3.09
N GLU A 212 14.12 4.86 3.87
CA GLU A 212 12.73 4.78 3.38
C GLU A 212 12.45 5.88 2.35
N SER A 213 12.96 7.09 2.56
CA SER A 213 12.76 8.21 1.64
C SER A 213 13.31 7.93 0.24
N TYR A 214 14.36 7.10 0.10
CA TYR A 214 14.80 6.68 -1.24
C TYR A 214 13.73 5.84 -1.94
N GLY A 215 13.05 4.97 -1.18
CA GLY A 215 11.86 4.21 -1.59
C GLY A 215 10.71 5.09 -2.05
N ASP A 216 10.42 6.12 -1.27
CA ASP A 216 9.29 7.00 -1.53
C ASP A 216 9.44 7.79 -2.82
N TYR A 217 10.67 8.13 -3.21
CA TYR A 217 10.89 9.04 -4.33
C TYR A 217 11.44 8.36 -5.58
N MET A 218 12.44 7.48 -5.46
CA MET A 218 13.31 7.16 -6.59
C MET A 218 13.60 5.68 -6.79
N ILE A 219 13.81 4.92 -5.70
CA ILE A 219 14.34 3.56 -5.77
C ILE A 219 13.26 2.57 -5.40
N GLY A 220 13.13 1.51 -6.19
CA GLY A 220 12.23 0.40 -5.87
C GLY A 220 10.85 0.56 -6.51
N PRO A 221 9.88 -0.26 -6.05
CA PRO A 221 8.55 -0.33 -6.64
C PRO A 221 7.69 0.89 -6.22
N SER A 222 6.37 0.76 -6.29
CA SER A 222 5.47 1.81 -5.83
C SER A 222 5.56 2.02 -4.32
N HIS A 223 5.58 3.28 -3.87
CA HIS A 223 5.38 3.67 -2.46
C HIS A 223 3.91 3.60 -2.00
N ILE A 224 3.02 3.09 -2.84
CA ILE A 224 1.61 2.89 -2.48
C ILE A 224 1.52 1.48 -1.92
N ILE A 225 1.68 1.38 -0.62
CA ILE A 225 1.96 0.13 0.08
C ILE A 225 0.85 -0.15 1.11
N PRO A 226 0.49 -1.42 1.36
CA PRO A 226 -0.56 -1.74 2.32
C PRO A 226 -0.15 -1.40 3.76
N THR A 227 -0.98 -0.60 4.44
CA THR A 227 -0.87 -0.23 5.86
C THR A 227 -1.87 -0.99 6.73
N ASN A 228 -1.89 -0.77 8.05
CA ASN A 228 -2.83 -1.38 9.00
C ASN A 228 -2.86 -2.92 8.94
N LYS A 229 -1.68 -3.54 8.85
CA LYS A 229 -1.49 -5.00 8.70
C LYS A 229 -1.99 -5.60 7.39
N ASN A 230 -2.39 -4.78 6.41
CA ASN A 230 -2.91 -5.29 5.13
C ASN A 230 -1.84 -5.99 4.28
N SER A 231 -0.55 -5.84 4.59
CA SER A 231 0.53 -6.60 3.93
C SER A 231 0.45 -8.12 4.15
N LYS A 232 -0.45 -8.59 5.03
CA LYS A 232 -0.81 -10.01 5.16
C LYS A 232 -1.49 -10.61 3.93
N PHE A 233 -2.17 -9.80 3.14
CA PHE A 233 -2.99 -10.26 2.01
C PHE A 233 -2.94 -9.35 0.78
N SER A 234 -2.29 -8.20 0.88
CA SER A 234 -2.12 -7.23 -0.20
C SER A 234 -0.65 -7.00 -0.51
N SER A 235 -0.38 -6.59 -1.75
CA SER A 235 0.95 -6.15 -2.19
C SER A 235 0.93 -4.63 -2.46
N SER A 236 2.12 -4.04 -2.62
CA SER A 236 2.23 -2.67 -3.12
C SER A 236 1.62 -2.55 -4.52
N LEU A 237 1.11 -1.35 -4.85
CA LEU A 237 0.48 -1.09 -6.14
C LEU A 237 1.44 -1.46 -7.28
N ASN A 238 1.01 -2.32 -8.19
CA ASN A 238 1.83 -2.81 -9.28
C ASN A 238 1.00 -2.98 -10.56
N THR A 239 1.61 -3.55 -11.61
CA THR A 239 0.95 -3.70 -12.92
C THR A 239 -0.27 -4.63 -12.84
N ASN A 240 -0.26 -5.65 -11.97
CA ASN A 240 -1.41 -6.56 -11.85
C ASN A 240 -2.68 -5.85 -11.40
N ASP A 241 -2.56 -4.71 -10.70
CA ASP A 241 -3.71 -3.90 -10.29
C ASP A 241 -4.47 -3.32 -11.48
N PHE A 242 -3.81 -3.11 -12.61
CA PHE A 242 -4.40 -2.45 -13.78
C PHE A 242 -4.77 -3.41 -14.91
N CYS A 243 -4.76 -4.72 -14.64
CA CYS A 243 -5.14 -5.74 -15.61
C CYS A 243 -6.17 -6.72 -15.04
N LYS A 244 -6.84 -7.45 -15.95
CA LYS A 244 -7.78 -8.52 -15.60
C LYS A 244 -7.39 -9.78 -16.37
N LYS A 245 -7.48 -10.93 -15.71
CA LYS A 245 -7.26 -12.24 -16.34
C LYS A 245 -8.59 -12.78 -16.83
N ILE A 246 -8.69 -13.08 -18.12
CA ILE A 246 -9.87 -13.68 -18.73
C ILE A 246 -9.55 -15.15 -19.03
N ASN A 247 -10.29 -16.06 -18.41
CA ASN A 247 -10.14 -17.50 -18.66
C ASN A 247 -10.95 -17.90 -19.89
N ILE A 248 -10.29 -18.48 -20.89
CA ILE A 248 -10.93 -18.97 -22.11
C ILE A 248 -10.86 -20.49 -22.09
N ILE A 249 -12.01 -21.15 -22.08
CA ILE A 249 -12.13 -22.61 -22.02
C ILE A 249 -12.84 -23.07 -23.28
N LYS A 250 -12.22 -23.99 -24.02
CA LYS A 250 -12.82 -24.66 -25.18
C LYS A 250 -12.75 -26.16 -24.96
N THR A 251 -13.85 -26.84 -25.23
CA THR A 251 -13.91 -28.31 -25.24
C THR A 251 -14.56 -28.77 -26.54
N PHE A 252 -14.13 -29.92 -27.06
CA PHE A 252 -14.62 -30.47 -28.33
C PHE A 252 -15.58 -31.64 -28.08
N LYS A 253 -15.06 -32.76 -27.57
CA LYS A 253 -15.84 -33.85 -26.99
C LYS A 253 -15.30 -34.15 -25.60
N ASN A 254 -16.15 -34.09 -24.59
CA ASN A 254 -15.73 -34.33 -23.22
C ASN A 254 -16.81 -35.04 -22.41
N ASN A 255 -16.91 -36.35 -22.65
CA ASN A 255 -17.83 -37.25 -21.94
C ASN A 255 -17.59 -37.26 -20.43
N TYR A 256 -16.34 -37.07 -19.99
CA TYR A 256 -16.01 -36.99 -18.56
C TYR A 256 -16.65 -35.77 -17.90
N SER A 257 -16.48 -34.57 -18.47
CA SER A 257 -17.16 -33.37 -17.95
C SER A 257 -18.67 -33.53 -17.95
N LYS A 258 -19.26 -34.13 -18.99
CA LYS A 258 -20.70 -34.43 -19.02
C LYS A 258 -21.14 -35.29 -17.84
N ILE A 259 -20.47 -36.43 -17.60
CA ILE A 259 -20.80 -37.35 -16.50
C ILE A 259 -20.63 -36.68 -15.14
N ILE A 260 -19.48 -36.03 -14.92
CA ILE A 260 -19.14 -35.39 -13.65
C ILE A 260 -20.11 -34.24 -13.34
N THR A 261 -20.33 -33.33 -14.30
CA THR A 261 -21.29 -32.23 -14.13
C THR A 261 -22.70 -32.77 -13.91
N SER A 262 -23.11 -33.81 -14.63
CA SER A 262 -24.42 -34.43 -14.46
C SER A 262 -24.63 -35.01 -13.04
N PHE A 263 -23.59 -35.64 -12.48
CA PHE A 263 -23.64 -36.17 -11.12
C PHE A 263 -23.74 -35.06 -10.07
N PHE A 264 -22.84 -34.07 -10.11
CA PHE A 264 -22.82 -33.00 -9.11
C PHE A 264 -24.04 -32.09 -9.19
N SER A 265 -24.46 -31.70 -10.40
CA SER A 265 -25.66 -30.86 -10.56
C SER A 265 -26.94 -31.53 -10.05
N LYS A 266 -27.04 -32.86 -10.08
CA LYS A 266 -28.15 -33.59 -9.44
C LYS A 266 -28.10 -33.52 -7.91
N ILE A 267 -26.91 -33.70 -7.33
CA ILE A 267 -26.71 -33.60 -5.87
C ILE A 267 -27.04 -32.19 -5.38
N GLU A 268 -26.60 -31.17 -6.12
CA GLU A 268 -26.88 -29.75 -5.85
C GLU A 268 -28.33 -29.34 -6.21
N LYS A 269 -29.11 -30.24 -6.81
CA LYS A 269 -30.49 -30.01 -7.28
C LYS A 269 -30.59 -28.89 -8.33
N PHE A 270 -29.53 -28.65 -9.10
CA PHE A 270 -29.50 -27.70 -10.21
C PHE A 270 -29.96 -28.34 -11.52
N PHE A 271 -31.27 -28.42 -11.70
CA PHE A 271 -31.93 -29.01 -12.87
C PHE A 271 -31.38 -28.49 -14.20
N SER A 272 -31.30 -27.16 -14.39
CA SER A 272 -30.85 -26.59 -15.65
C SER A 272 -29.36 -26.86 -15.92
N HIS A 273 -28.50 -26.90 -14.89
CA HIS A 273 -27.08 -27.24 -15.05
C HIS A 273 -26.91 -28.69 -15.52
N PHE A 274 -27.68 -29.61 -14.94
CA PHE A 274 -27.72 -31.01 -15.33
C PHE A 274 -28.05 -31.16 -16.82
N TYR A 275 -29.19 -30.63 -17.26
CA TYR A 275 -29.60 -30.76 -18.66
C TYR A 275 -28.66 -30.03 -19.62
N SER A 276 -28.17 -28.85 -19.24
CA SER A 276 -27.18 -28.11 -20.02
C SER A 276 -25.93 -28.97 -20.29
N SER A 277 -25.48 -29.78 -19.32
CA SER A 277 -24.34 -30.69 -19.50
C SER A 277 -24.65 -31.90 -20.39
N LEU A 278 -25.90 -32.37 -20.41
CA LEU A 278 -26.30 -33.57 -21.13
C LEU A 278 -26.53 -33.34 -22.63
N ILE A 279 -27.18 -32.23 -22.99
CA ILE A 279 -27.68 -31.97 -24.35
C ILE A 279 -26.61 -31.48 -25.33
N ARG A 280 -25.43 -31.11 -24.83
CA ARG A 280 -24.27 -30.75 -25.67
C ARG A 280 -23.60 -32.04 -26.15
N VAL A 281 -23.94 -32.46 -27.37
CA VAL A 281 -23.38 -33.61 -28.10
C VAL A 281 -22.18 -33.16 -28.93
#